data_AF-A0A9D8D8M6-F1
#
_entry.id   AF-A0A9D8D8M6-F1
#
_cell.length_a   1.000
_cell.length_b   1.000
_cell.length_c   1.000
_cell.angle_alpha   90.00
_cell.angle_beta   90.00
_cell.angle_gamma   90.00
#
_symmetry.space_group_name_H-M   'P 1'
#
loop_
_entity.id
_entity.type
_entity.pdbx_description
1 polymer ?
#
loop_
_entity_poly.entity_id
_entity_poly.type
_entity_poly.pdbx_seq_one_letter_code
_entity_poly.pdbx_strand_id
1 'polypeptide(L)'
;HAAAYWRDQAKLKGGPVDARIITTTSVSGIYGNIGQTNYGAAKAGIAAFTIIAARELGRYGITVNSISPSAFTRMTEDLREYSDEDKKRRDPKWIAPVATWLVSEESREVTGRVFQAGNGQFAAAEGWHKGPTAEQVLDPYQAGKVLTELARKARKNAGMDGMDLD
;
A
#
# COMPACT_ATOMS: atom_id res chain seq x y z
N HIS A 1 -10.96 1.63 -20.97
CA HIS A 1 -10.70 1.98 -19.56
C HIS A 1 -11.45 1.01 -18.65
N ALA A 2 -10.82 0.43 -17.61
CA ALA A 2 -11.42 -0.60 -16.76
C ALA A 2 -12.72 -0.14 -16.07
N ALA A 3 -12.80 1.14 -15.66
CA ALA A 3 -14.02 1.69 -15.07
C ALA A 3 -15.23 1.72 -16.03
N ALA A 4 -14.99 1.89 -17.33
CA ALA A 4 -16.08 1.84 -18.32
C ALA A 4 -16.65 0.42 -18.42
N TYR A 5 -15.78 -0.59 -18.49
CA TYR A 5 -16.18 -1.99 -18.49
C TYR A 5 -17.03 -2.33 -17.26
N TRP A 6 -16.57 -2.00 -16.05
CA TRP A 6 -17.30 -2.34 -14.82
C TRP A 6 -18.62 -1.60 -14.67
N ARG A 7 -18.68 -0.34 -15.10
CA ARG A 7 -19.94 0.41 -15.18
C ARG A 7 -20.94 -0.29 -16.09
N ASP A 8 -20.49 -0.74 -17.25
CA ASP A 8 -21.38 -1.35 -18.24
C ASP A 8 -21.84 -2.74 -17.76
N GLN A 9 -20.97 -3.51 -17.07
CA GLN A 9 -21.36 -4.74 -16.37
C GLN A 9 -22.39 -4.50 -15.27
N ALA A 10 -22.22 -3.47 -14.43
CA ALA A 10 -23.18 -3.14 -13.38
C ALA A 10 -24.57 -2.78 -13.95
N LYS A 11 -24.61 -2.07 -15.10
CA LYS A 11 -25.85 -1.78 -15.83
C LYS A 11 -26.52 -3.05 -16.35
N LEU A 12 -25.74 -3.94 -16.98
CA LEU A 12 -26.27 -5.20 -17.52
C LEU A 12 -26.83 -6.11 -16.43
N LYS A 13 -26.18 -6.16 -15.25
CA LYS A 13 -26.64 -6.93 -14.09
C LYS A 13 -27.84 -6.27 -13.38
N GLY A 14 -28.07 -4.97 -13.58
CA GLY A 14 -29.07 -4.19 -12.84
C GLY A 14 -28.66 -3.86 -11.41
N GLY A 15 -27.36 -3.90 -11.07
CA GLY A 15 -26.86 -3.69 -9.72
C GLY A 15 -25.36 -3.97 -9.55
N PRO A 16 -24.85 -3.97 -8.29
CA PRO A 16 -23.44 -4.20 -7.99
C PRO A 16 -22.90 -5.55 -8.50
N VAL A 17 -21.68 -5.57 -9.04
CA VAL A 17 -21.10 -6.75 -9.71
C VAL A 17 -20.50 -7.76 -8.73
N ASP A 18 -20.04 -7.31 -7.56
CA ASP A 18 -19.28 -8.09 -6.57
C ASP A 18 -17.95 -8.64 -7.12
N ALA A 19 -17.07 -7.74 -7.56
CA ALA A 19 -15.76 -8.10 -8.11
C ALA A 19 -14.60 -7.61 -7.24
N ARG A 20 -13.40 -8.13 -7.50
CA ARG A 20 -12.20 -7.92 -6.68
C ARG A 20 -11.00 -7.62 -7.56
N ILE A 21 -10.23 -6.61 -7.20
CA ILE A 21 -8.93 -6.30 -7.81
C ILE A 21 -7.87 -6.30 -6.72
N ILE A 22 -6.89 -7.19 -6.84
CA ILE A 22 -5.75 -7.25 -5.92
C ILE A 22 -4.48 -6.87 -6.67
N THR A 23 -3.78 -5.86 -6.18
CA THR A 23 -2.49 -5.42 -6.70
C THR A 23 -1.35 -5.79 -5.77
N THR A 24 -0.10 -5.74 -6.26
CA THR A 24 1.09 -6.04 -5.44
C THR A 24 2.01 -4.83 -5.36
N THR A 25 2.03 -4.20 -4.19
CA THR A 25 3.00 -3.15 -3.82
C THR A 25 4.17 -3.76 -3.05
N SER A 26 4.98 -2.95 -2.37
CA SER A 26 6.12 -3.35 -1.56
C SER A 26 6.41 -2.27 -0.51
N VAL A 27 7.01 -2.66 0.62
CA VAL A 27 7.64 -1.75 1.58
C VAL A 27 8.59 -0.75 0.91
N SER A 28 9.25 -1.16 -0.17
CA SER A 28 10.13 -0.28 -0.96
C SER A 28 9.38 0.88 -1.64
N GLY A 29 8.08 0.71 -1.90
CA GLY A 29 7.23 1.76 -2.46
C GLY A 29 6.46 2.55 -1.41
N ILE A 30 6.08 1.93 -0.29
CA ILE A 30 5.26 2.60 0.74
C ILE A 30 6.08 3.21 1.89
N TYR A 31 7.29 2.70 2.16
CA TYR A 31 8.22 3.21 3.18
C TYR A 31 9.55 3.69 2.58
N GLY A 32 9.89 3.24 1.37
CA GLY A 32 11.12 3.59 0.68
C GLY A 32 12.25 2.61 1.02
N ASN A 33 13.08 2.30 0.02
CA ASN A 33 14.25 1.44 0.21
C ASN A 33 15.45 1.98 -0.56
N ILE A 34 16.60 2.04 0.10
CA ILE A 34 17.85 2.56 -0.46
C ILE A 34 18.26 1.68 -1.65
N GLY A 35 18.69 2.31 -2.74
CA GLY A 35 19.11 1.61 -3.97
C GLY A 35 17.96 1.09 -4.84
N GLN A 36 16.70 1.35 -4.47
CA GLN A 36 15.52 0.87 -5.21
C GLN A 36 14.62 2.00 -5.72
N THR A 37 15.17 3.14 -6.13
CA THR A 37 14.37 4.31 -6.55
C THR A 37 13.37 3.99 -7.67
N ASN A 38 13.77 3.23 -8.69
CA ASN A 38 12.90 2.83 -9.80
C ASN A 38 11.79 1.86 -9.36
N TYR A 39 12.16 0.81 -8.62
CA TYR A 39 11.24 -0.20 -8.10
C TYR A 39 10.28 0.39 -7.08
N GLY A 40 10.79 1.19 -6.14
CA GLY A 40 10.02 1.93 -5.15
C GLY A 40 9.02 2.88 -5.79
N ALA A 41 9.43 3.69 -6.77
CA ALA A 41 8.52 4.58 -7.50
C ALA A 41 7.39 3.79 -8.20
N ALA A 42 7.72 2.68 -8.88
CA ALA A 42 6.71 1.83 -9.51
C ALA A 42 5.72 1.24 -8.49
N LYS A 43 6.21 0.75 -7.35
CA LYS A 43 5.38 0.15 -6.30
C LYS A 43 4.56 1.19 -5.52
N ALA A 44 5.07 2.41 -5.36
CA ALA A 44 4.33 3.54 -4.84
C ALA A 44 3.18 3.92 -5.78
N GLY A 45 3.44 3.96 -7.09
CA GLY A 45 2.42 4.19 -8.12
C GLY A 45 1.30 3.14 -8.07
N ILE A 46 1.63 1.87 -7.84
CA ILE A 46 0.64 0.81 -7.64
C ILE A 46 -0.20 1.07 -6.38
N ALA A 47 0.41 1.45 -5.25
CA ALA A 47 -0.34 1.73 -4.03
C ALA A 47 -1.31 2.91 -4.19
N ALA A 48 -0.86 3.99 -4.86
CA ALA A 48 -1.72 5.13 -5.19
C ALA A 48 -2.85 4.73 -6.17
N PHE A 49 -2.54 3.93 -7.19
CA PHE A 49 -3.53 3.37 -8.12
C PHE A 49 -4.62 2.60 -7.39
N THR A 50 -4.26 1.75 -6.42
CA THR A 50 -5.22 0.99 -5.60
C THR A 50 -6.24 1.92 -4.92
N ILE A 51 -5.77 3.00 -4.30
CA ILE A 51 -6.63 3.95 -3.57
C ILE A 51 -7.58 4.67 -4.54
N ILE A 52 -7.07 5.11 -5.69
CA ILE A 52 -7.87 5.82 -6.70
C ILE A 52 -8.92 4.87 -7.29
N ALA A 53 -8.50 3.68 -7.75
CA ALA A 53 -9.39 2.70 -8.34
C ALA A 53 -10.47 2.22 -7.36
N ALA A 54 -10.15 2.06 -6.07
CA ALA A 54 -11.14 1.75 -5.04
C ALA A 54 -12.27 2.79 -4.98
N ARG A 55 -11.93 4.08 -5.06
CA ARG A 55 -12.91 5.19 -5.04
C ARG A 55 -13.73 5.25 -6.34
N GLU A 56 -13.10 5.01 -7.48
CA GLU A 56 -13.79 5.06 -8.78
C GLU A 56 -14.77 3.91 -8.98
N LEU A 57 -14.39 2.71 -8.53
CA LEU A 57 -15.09 1.46 -8.82
C LEU A 57 -16.03 1.00 -7.71
N GLY A 58 -15.92 1.54 -6.49
CA GLY A 58 -16.75 1.13 -5.35
C GLY A 58 -18.25 1.24 -5.62
N ARG A 59 -18.69 2.28 -6.34
CA ARG A 59 -20.10 2.47 -6.75
C ARG A 59 -20.65 1.36 -7.66
N TYR A 60 -19.81 0.51 -8.22
CA TYR A 60 -20.19 -0.62 -9.07
C TYR A 60 -20.06 -1.97 -8.33
N GLY A 61 -19.73 -1.96 -7.03
CA GLY A 61 -19.53 -3.16 -6.22
C GLY A 61 -18.19 -3.85 -6.45
N ILE A 62 -17.14 -3.09 -6.78
CA ILE A 62 -15.79 -3.62 -6.93
C ILE A 62 -14.92 -3.10 -5.78
N THR A 63 -14.26 -4.02 -5.07
CA THR A 63 -13.22 -3.65 -4.12
C THR A 63 -11.84 -3.73 -4.76
N VAL A 64 -10.96 -2.82 -4.37
CA VAL A 64 -9.59 -2.75 -4.87
C VAL A 64 -8.64 -2.63 -3.70
N ASN A 65 -7.79 -3.63 -3.49
CA ASN A 65 -6.81 -3.65 -2.40
C ASN A 65 -5.43 -4.01 -2.93
N SER A 66 -4.40 -3.71 -2.14
CA SER A 66 -3.02 -4.10 -2.46
C SER A 66 -2.46 -4.96 -1.35
N ILE A 67 -1.60 -5.91 -1.73
CA ILE A 67 -0.75 -6.65 -0.80
C ILE A 67 0.70 -6.15 -0.91
N SER A 68 1.42 -6.14 0.22
CA SER A 68 2.84 -5.82 0.34
C SER A 68 3.56 -7.06 0.92
N PRO A 69 4.12 -7.93 0.08
CA PRO A 69 4.71 -9.18 0.54
C PRO A 69 6.04 -8.98 1.31
N SER A 70 6.17 -9.65 2.44
CA SER A 70 7.41 -9.85 3.20
C SER A 70 7.84 -11.32 3.09
N ALA A 71 8.15 -11.76 1.87
CA ALA A 71 8.47 -13.16 1.57
C ALA A 71 9.89 -13.34 1.02
N PHE A 72 10.49 -14.49 1.33
CA PHE A 72 11.71 -14.98 0.71
C PHE A 72 11.30 -15.84 -0.49
N THR A 73 11.72 -15.43 -1.68
CA THR A 73 11.37 -16.08 -2.94
C THR A 73 12.63 -16.30 -3.76
N ARG A 74 12.51 -17.09 -4.85
CA ARG A 74 13.56 -17.22 -5.88
C ARG A 74 14.07 -15.87 -6.41
N MET A 75 13.26 -14.82 -6.40
CA MET A 75 13.66 -13.47 -6.83
C MET A 75 14.56 -12.76 -5.82
N THR A 76 14.59 -13.21 -4.56
CA THR A 76 15.32 -12.57 -3.45
C THR A 76 16.40 -13.46 -2.85
N GLU A 77 16.58 -14.67 -3.38
CA GLU A 77 17.54 -15.67 -2.87
C GLU A 77 18.96 -15.12 -2.85
N ASP A 78 19.38 -14.42 -3.91
CA ASP A 78 20.74 -13.90 -4.05
C ASP A 78 20.93 -12.50 -3.41
N LEU A 79 19.87 -11.89 -2.88
CA LEU A 79 19.94 -10.52 -2.36
C LEU A 79 20.44 -10.45 -0.92
N ARG A 80 20.15 -11.47 -0.12
CA ARG A 80 20.52 -11.53 1.30
C ARG A 80 20.45 -12.96 1.82
N GLU A 81 21.48 -13.36 2.56
CA GLU A 81 21.44 -14.60 3.30
C GLU A 81 20.52 -14.49 4.53
N TYR A 82 19.69 -15.51 4.69
CA TYR A 82 18.77 -15.66 5.81
C TYR A 82 19.01 -17.01 6.49
N SER A 83 18.81 -17.04 7.81
CA SER A 83 18.73 -18.30 8.53
C SER A 83 17.58 -19.17 8.01
N ASP A 84 17.65 -20.49 8.19
CA ASP A 84 16.56 -21.38 7.75
C ASP A 84 15.25 -21.11 8.51
N GLU A 85 15.35 -20.62 9.74
CA GLU A 85 14.19 -20.16 10.52
C GLU A 85 13.56 -18.91 9.90
N ASP A 86 14.38 -17.92 9.50
CA ASP A 86 13.91 -16.73 8.80
C ASP A 86 13.27 -17.07 7.45
N LYS A 87 13.86 -18.01 6.70
CA LYS A 87 13.29 -18.49 5.43
C LYS A 87 11.91 -19.11 5.66
N LYS A 88 11.73 -19.94 6.69
CA LYS A 88 10.42 -20.53 7.05
C LYS A 88 9.40 -19.46 7.46
N ARG A 89 9.83 -18.45 8.22
CA ARG A 89 8.98 -17.32 8.63
C ARG A 89 8.57 -16.44 7.45
N ARG A 90 9.40 -16.40 6.40
CA ARG A 90 9.18 -15.65 5.15
C ARG A 90 8.71 -16.54 4.00
N ASP A 91 8.27 -17.76 4.27
CA ASP A 91 7.75 -18.68 3.26
C ASP A 91 6.62 -17.99 2.44
N PRO A 92 6.69 -17.99 1.10
CA PRO A 92 5.69 -17.34 0.24
C PRO A 92 4.26 -17.79 0.48
N LYS A 93 4.04 -18.97 1.08
CA LYS A 93 2.70 -19.44 1.46
C LYS A 93 1.97 -18.46 2.36
N TRP A 94 2.68 -17.65 3.15
CA TRP A 94 2.07 -16.69 4.07
C TRP A 94 1.36 -15.54 3.35
N ILE A 95 1.58 -15.38 2.03
CA ILE A 95 0.86 -14.41 1.20
C ILE A 95 -0.51 -14.95 0.75
N ALA A 96 -0.66 -16.28 0.64
CA ALA A 96 -1.87 -16.90 0.12
C ALA A 96 -3.13 -16.57 0.95
N PRO A 97 -3.13 -16.62 2.31
CA PRO A 97 -4.34 -16.36 3.09
C PRO A 97 -4.95 -14.98 2.85
N VAL A 98 -4.13 -13.92 2.82
CA VAL A 98 -4.63 -12.55 2.58
C VAL A 98 -5.15 -12.39 1.15
N ALA A 99 -4.47 -12.97 0.16
CA ALA A 99 -4.93 -12.90 -1.22
C ALA A 99 -6.25 -13.64 -1.41
N THR A 100 -6.36 -14.87 -0.88
CA THR A 100 -7.57 -15.69 -0.95
C THR A 100 -8.75 -15.03 -0.23
N TRP A 101 -8.53 -14.47 0.96
CA TRP A 101 -9.60 -13.80 1.68
C TRP A 101 -10.07 -12.53 0.98
N LEU A 102 -9.15 -11.71 0.45
CA LEU A 102 -9.52 -10.48 -0.27
C LEU A 102 -10.25 -10.74 -1.61
N VAL A 103 -10.23 -11.96 -2.14
CA VAL A 103 -11.04 -12.34 -3.31
C VAL A 103 -12.39 -12.96 -2.94
N SER A 104 -12.66 -13.17 -1.65
CA SER A 104 -13.91 -13.77 -1.16
C SER A 104 -15.06 -12.77 -1.09
N GLU A 105 -16.29 -13.28 -1.01
CA GLU A 105 -17.49 -12.48 -0.75
C GLU A 105 -17.50 -11.80 0.64
N GLU A 106 -16.80 -12.38 1.62
CA GLU A 106 -16.70 -11.84 2.99
C GLU A 106 -15.95 -10.50 3.00
N SER A 107 -14.99 -10.31 2.09
CA SER A 107 -14.18 -9.10 1.99
C SER A 107 -14.89 -7.89 1.34
N ARG A 108 -16.21 -7.98 1.06
CA ARG A 108 -16.96 -6.96 0.28
C ARG A 108 -16.89 -5.53 0.83
N GLU A 109 -16.65 -5.38 2.13
CA GLU A 109 -16.54 -4.07 2.80
C GLU A 109 -15.10 -3.55 2.88
N VAL A 110 -14.10 -4.34 2.49
CA VAL A 110 -12.70 -3.97 2.54
C VAL A 110 -12.24 -3.50 1.16
N THR A 111 -11.96 -2.21 1.02
CA THR A 111 -11.46 -1.60 -0.22
C THR A 111 -10.50 -0.45 0.09
N GLY A 112 -9.60 -0.15 -0.85
CA GLY A 112 -8.62 0.94 -0.77
C GLY A 112 -7.53 0.72 0.26
N ARG A 113 -7.29 -0.53 0.70
CA ARG A 113 -6.29 -0.87 1.72
C ARG A 113 -5.02 -1.46 1.12
N VAL A 114 -3.92 -1.26 1.83
CA VAL A 114 -2.64 -1.93 1.59
C VAL A 114 -2.35 -2.82 2.80
N PHE A 115 -2.28 -4.14 2.59
CA PHE A 115 -1.96 -5.09 3.64
C PHE A 115 -0.56 -5.67 3.45
N GLN A 116 0.30 -5.49 4.45
CA GLN A 116 1.52 -6.26 4.55
C GLN A 116 1.21 -7.68 5.04
N ALA A 117 1.87 -8.67 4.44
CA ALA A 117 1.72 -10.06 4.83
C ALA A 117 3.05 -10.80 4.72
N GLY A 118 3.26 -11.77 5.61
CA GLY A 118 4.49 -12.55 5.71
C GLY A 118 5.40 -12.06 6.82
N ASN A 119 6.48 -12.81 7.06
CA ASN A 119 7.39 -12.59 8.19
C ASN A 119 6.69 -12.65 9.57
N GLY A 120 5.63 -13.48 9.71
CA GLY A 120 4.95 -13.74 10.97
C GLY A 120 3.80 -12.79 11.34
N GLN A 121 3.43 -11.84 10.47
CA GLN A 121 2.36 -10.88 10.78
C GLN A 121 1.54 -10.47 9.56
N PHE A 122 0.33 -9.95 9.83
CA PHE A 122 -0.41 -9.05 8.95
C PHE A 122 -0.33 -7.64 9.52
N ALA A 123 -0.19 -6.64 8.65
CA ALA A 123 -0.30 -5.24 9.04
C ALA A 123 -1.08 -4.46 7.98
N ALA A 124 -1.94 -3.54 8.40
CA ALA A 124 -2.52 -2.55 7.49
C ALA A 124 -1.56 -1.37 7.41
N ALA A 125 -1.09 -1.04 6.22
CA ALA A 125 -0.29 0.17 6.03
C ALA A 125 -1.21 1.40 6.07
N GLU A 126 -0.79 2.40 6.86
CA GLU A 126 -1.45 3.70 6.93
C GLU A 126 -0.88 4.61 5.84
N GLY A 127 -1.76 5.37 5.18
CA GLY A 127 -1.38 6.26 4.08
C GLY A 127 -0.85 7.60 4.56
N TRP A 128 -0.68 8.54 3.63
CA TRP A 128 -0.33 9.91 3.98
C TRP A 128 -1.53 10.62 4.62
N HIS A 129 -1.30 11.23 5.78
CA HIS A 129 -2.25 12.11 6.47
C HIS A 129 -1.66 13.51 6.60
N LYS A 130 -2.51 14.53 6.67
CA LYS A 130 -2.06 15.90 6.95
C LYS A 130 -1.51 15.94 8.37
N GLY A 131 -0.20 16.21 8.50
CA GLY A 131 0.48 16.40 9.77
C GLY A 131 0.23 17.80 10.36
N PRO A 132 1.18 18.33 11.16
CA PRO A 132 1.11 19.69 11.68
C PRO A 132 0.86 20.74 10.60
N THR A 133 0.20 21.84 10.96
CA THR A 133 -0.19 22.90 10.02
C THR A 133 0.14 24.28 10.57
N ALA A 134 0.38 25.22 9.66
CA ALA A 134 0.58 26.63 9.97
C ALA A 134 -0.03 27.50 8.85
N GLU A 135 -0.20 28.80 9.11
CA GLU A 135 -0.63 29.75 8.08
C GLU A 135 0.47 29.94 7.02
N GLN A 136 0.06 30.26 5.80
CA GLN A 136 0.98 30.53 4.71
C GLN A 136 1.59 31.93 4.86
N VAL A 137 2.85 32.05 4.48
CA VAL A 137 3.57 33.33 4.41
C VAL A 137 4.21 33.47 3.03
N LEU A 138 4.19 34.68 2.48
CA LEU A 138 4.74 34.97 1.15
C LEU A 138 6.26 35.16 1.18
N ASP A 139 6.81 35.66 2.29
CA ASP A 139 8.25 35.87 2.45
C ASP A 139 8.97 34.50 2.59
N PRO A 140 9.87 34.13 1.67
CA PRO A 140 10.58 32.86 1.72
C PRO A 140 11.47 32.70 2.97
N TYR A 141 11.97 33.79 3.56
CA TYR A 141 12.77 33.73 4.78
C TYR A 141 11.91 33.42 6.02
N GLN A 142 10.68 33.92 6.04
CA GLN A 142 9.69 33.55 7.06
C GLN A 142 9.17 32.12 6.83
N ALA A 143 8.95 31.74 5.57
CA ALA A 143 8.53 30.39 5.20
C ALA A 143 9.54 29.35 5.69
N GLY A 144 10.84 29.61 5.57
CA GLY A 144 11.88 28.71 6.09
C GLY A 144 11.71 28.39 7.57
N LYS A 145 11.38 29.38 8.41
CA LYS A 145 11.13 29.17 9.85
C LYS A 145 9.88 28.32 10.08
N VAL A 146 8.79 28.66 9.38
CA VAL A 146 7.52 27.92 9.48
C VAL A 146 7.70 26.46 9.06
N LEU A 147 8.30 26.22 7.88
CA LEU A 147 8.53 24.88 7.35
C LEU A 147 9.46 24.05 8.23
N THR A 148 10.51 24.65 8.79
CA THR A 148 11.40 23.96 9.74
C THR A 148 10.65 23.51 10.99
N GLU A 149 9.78 24.35 11.54
CA GLU A 149 8.97 23.99 12.71
C GLU A 149 7.93 22.91 12.39
N LEU A 150 7.31 22.95 11.21
CA LEU A 150 6.41 21.89 10.76
C LEU A 150 7.16 20.56 10.60
N ALA A 151 8.35 20.58 10.01
CA ALA A 151 9.18 19.37 9.84
C ALA A 151 9.59 18.77 11.19
N ARG A 152 9.92 19.59 12.20
CA ARG A 152 10.26 19.12 13.55
C ARG A 152 9.08 18.49 14.29
N LYS A 153 7.88 19.02 14.09
CA LYS A 153 6.65 18.55 14.74
C LYS A 153 6.01 17.36 14.03
N ALA A 154 6.32 17.17 12.74
CA ALA A 154 5.77 16.09 11.97
C ALA A 154 6.22 14.75 12.54
N ARG A 155 5.34 13.75 12.48
CA ARG A 155 5.71 12.36 12.72
C ARG A 155 6.85 11.99 11.77
N LYS A 156 7.80 11.19 12.26
CA LYS A 156 8.91 10.73 11.43
C LYS A 156 8.40 9.80 10.33
N ASN A 157 9.18 9.70 9.25
CA ASN A 157 8.90 8.72 8.22
C ASN A 157 9.05 7.29 8.78
N ALA A 158 8.29 6.35 8.23
CA ALA A 158 8.44 4.94 8.56
C ALA A 158 9.72 4.36 7.91
N GLY A 159 10.37 3.45 8.62
CA GLY A 159 11.44 2.59 8.13
C GLY A 159 10.91 1.37 7.38
N MET A 160 11.84 0.54 6.90
CA MET A 160 11.53 -0.70 6.16
C MET A 160 10.77 -1.75 6.99
N ASP A 161 10.79 -1.63 8.30
CA ASP A 161 10.02 -2.44 9.26
C ASP A 161 8.60 -1.90 9.50
N GLY A 162 8.27 -0.72 8.95
CA GLY A 162 6.99 -0.05 9.11
C GLY A 162 6.88 0.78 10.40
N MET A 163 7.95 0.88 11.20
CA MET A 163 7.99 1.70 12.41
C MET A 163 8.62 3.06 12.13
N ASP A 164 8.33 4.06 12.96
CA ASP A 164 8.94 5.39 12.81
C ASP A 164 10.47 5.29 12.95
N LEU A 165 11.21 5.97 12.07
CA LEU A 165 12.67 6.03 12.15
C LEU A 165 13.14 6.66 13.47
N ASP A 166 14.34 6.29 13.93
CA ASP A 166 15.01 6.94 15.07
C ASP A 166 15.49 8.36 14.78
#